data_AF-A0A920R044-F1
#
_entry.id   AF-A0A920R044-F1
#
_cell.length_a   1.000
_cell.length_b   1.000
_cell.length_c   1.000
_cell.angle_alpha   90.00
_cell.angle_beta   90.00
_cell.angle_gamma   90.00
#
_symmetry.space_group_name_H-M   'P 1'
#
loop_
_entity.id
_entity.type
_entity.pdbx_description
1 polymer ?
#
loop_
_entity_poly.entity_id
_entity_poly.type
_entity_poly.pdbx_seq_one_letter_code
_entity_poly.pdbx_strand_id
1 'polypeptide(L)' 'MKILLLGGNGELGPHVVKTLEKMHTLRITDINNLETDHEYIKVDSSDLDQVVRALKTWMRLLIFRSFVLIES' A
#
# COMPACT_ATOMS: atom_id res chain seq x y z
N MET A 1 3.92 -12.69 -3.92
CA MET A 1 3.00 -12.48 -2.77
C MET A 1 2.24 -11.17 -2.93
N LYS A 2 1.08 -11.01 -2.29
CA LYS A 2 0.23 -9.81 -2.36
C LYS A 2 0.62 -8.81 -1.28
N ILE A 3 0.96 -7.58 -1.66
CA ILE A 3 1.40 -6.51 -0.74
C ILE A 3 0.49 -5.30 -0.88
N LEU A 4 0.13 -4.67 0.25
CA LEU A 4 -0.63 -3.44 0.31
C LEU A 4 0.28 -2.27 0.71
N LEU A 5 0.46 -1.31 -0.18
CA LEU A 5 1.20 -0.08 0.10
C LEU A 5 0.23 1.01 0.56
N LEU A 6 0.46 1.59 1.74
CA LEU A 6 -0.40 2.62 2.33
C LEU A 6 0.35 3.96 2.33
N GLY A 7 -0.14 4.92 1.55
CA GLY A 7 0.58 6.16 1.29
C GLY A 7 1.52 6.05 0.09
N GLY A 8 1.03 5.49 -1.03
CA GLY A 8 1.81 5.33 -2.26
C GLY A 8 2.27 6.64 -2.91
N ASN A 9 1.68 7.78 -2.56
CA ASN A 9 2.09 9.10 -3.01
C ASN A 9 3.15 9.76 -2.11
N GLY A 10 3.58 9.09 -1.04
CA GLY A 10 4.70 9.54 -0.21
C GLY A 10 6.04 9.45 -0.95
N GLU A 11 7.09 10.12 -0.45
CA GLU A 11 8.41 10.13 -1.11
C GLU A 11 9.00 8.74 -1.36
N LEU A 12 8.76 7.80 -0.45
CA LEU A 12 9.21 6.41 -0.59
C LEU A 12 8.30 5.56 -1.49
N GLY A 13 7.08 6.01 -1.77
CA GLY A 13 6.07 5.24 -2.50
C GLY A 13 6.57 4.75 -3.86
N PRO A 14 7.03 5.63 -4.75
CA PRO A 14 7.56 5.24 -6.06
C PRO A 14 8.78 4.31 -5.98
N HIS A 15 9.65 4.47 -4.98
CA HIS A 15 10.83 3.61 -4.78
C HIS A 15 10.45 2.19 -4.34
N VAL A 16 9.51 2.11 -3.40
CA VAL A 16 8.95 0.86 -2.89
C VAL A 16 8.21 0.10 -4.00
N VAL A 17 7.38 0.81 -4.77
CA VAL A 17 6.67 0.24 -5.93
C VAL A 17 7.66 -0.36 -6.92
N LYS A 18 8.68 0.41 -7.36
CA LYS A 18 9.70 -0.06 -8.31
C LYS A 18 10.49 -1.29 -7.85
N THR A 19 10.67 -1.43 -6.53
CA THR A 19 11.43 -2.54 -5.95
C THR A 19 10.56 -3.78 -5.82
N LEU A 20 9.32 -3.61 -5.34
CA LEU A 20 8.42 -4.71 -5.05
C LEU A 20 7.66 -5.21 -6.28
N GLU A 21 7.38 -4.37 -7.27
CA GLU A 21 6.63 -4.74 -8.49
C GLU A 21 7.31 -5.88 -9.27
N LYS A 22 8.65 -5.98 -9.16
CA LYS A 22 9.45 -7.01 -9.84
C LYS A 22 9.25 -8.40 -9.24
N MET A 23 8.80 -8.49 -8.00
CA MET A 23 8.78 -9.75 -7.23
C MET A 23 7.39 -10.06 -6.66
N HIS A 24 6.52 -9.06 -6.54
CA HIS A 24 5.27 -9.11 -5.77
C HIS A 24 4.15 -8.37 -6.49
N THR A 25 2.91 -8.81 -6.26
CA THR A 25 1.73 -8.09 -6.73
C THR A 25 1.42 -6.99 -5.73
N LEU A 26 1.41 -5.75 -6.21
CA LEU A 26 1.18 -4.57 -5.38
C LEU A 26 -0.24 -4.06 -5.54
N ARG A 27 -0.81 -3.66 -4.42
CA ARG A 27 -1.97 -2.78 -4.36
C ARG A 27 -1.56 -1.51 -3.66
N ILE A 28 -1.76 -0.39 -4.32
CA ILE A 28 -1.35 0.92 -3.83
C ILE A 28 -2.59 1.62 -3.28
N THR A 29 -2.43 2.28 -2.14
CA THR A 29 -3.49 3.07 -1.54
C THR A 29 -2.95 4.42 -1.11
N ASP A 30 -3.78 5.45 -1.26
CA ASP A 30 -3.46 6.80 -0.84
C ASP A 30 -4.75 7.59 -0.58
N ILE A 31 -4.62 8.75 0.07
CA ILE A 31 -5.71 9.70 0.27
C ILE A 31 -5.97 10.54 -0.98
N ASN A 32 -4.97 10.66 -1.85
CA ASN A 32 -5.04 11.41 -3.11
C ASN A 32 -5.07 10.45 -4.29
N ASN A 33 -5.75 10.83 -5.37
CA ASN A 33 -5.71 10.04 -6.61
C ASN A 33 -4.27 9.91 -7.10
N LEU A 34 -3.87 8.67 -7.37
CA LEU A 34 -2.57 8.33 -7.93
C LEU A 34 -2.81 7.62 -9.26
N GLU A 35 -2.22 8.13 -10.33
CA GLU A 35 -2.17 7.39 -11.60
C GLU A 35 -1.06 6.35 -11.51
N THR A 36 -1.45 5.08 -11.60
CA THR A 36 -0.54 3.96 -11.53
C THR A 36 -1.12 2.79 -12.32
N ASP A 37 -0.24 2.03 -12.97
CA ASP A 37 -0.60 0.79 -13.66
C ASP A 37 -0.93 -0.36 -12.69
N HIS A 38 -0.70 -0.14 -11.39
CA HIS A 38 -0.99 -1.08 -10.32
C HIS A 38 -2.42 -0.93 -9.80
N GLU A 39 -2.90 -1.95 -9.09
CA GLU A 39 -4.23 -1.86 -8.49
C GLU A 39 -4.26 -0.74 -7.44
N TYR A 40 -5.08 0.28 -7.69
CA TYR A 40 -5.17 1.44 -6.81
C TYR A 40 -6.52 1.48 -6.09
N ILE A 41 -6.48 1.67 -4.77
CA ILE A 41 -7.67 1.90 -3.95
C ILE A 41 -7.44 3.15 -3.10
N LYS A 42 -8.38 4.08 -3.16
CA LYS A 42 -8.36 5.24 -2.28
C LYS A 42 -8.70 4.80 -0.85
N VAL A 43 -7.79 5.03 0.10
CA VAL A 43 -7.96 4.67 1.51
C VAL A 43 -7.47 5.83 2.36
N ASP A 44 -8.32 6.29 3.27
CA ASP A 44 -7.92 7.25 4.30
C ASP A 44 -7.32 6.53 5.50
N SER A 45 -6.07 6.84 5.86
CA SER A 45 -5.41 6.30 7.04
C SER A 45 -6.03 6.75 8.36
N SER A 46 -6.78 7.86 8.33
CA SER A 46 -7.52 8.38 9.48
C SER A 46 -8.75 7.51 9.80
N ASP A 47 -9.22 6.73 8.83
CA ASP A 47 -10.33 5.79 8.98
C ASP A 47 -9.77 4.36 9.14
N LEU A 48 -9.63 3.94 10.40
CA LEU A 48 -9.10 2.62 10.75
C LEU A 48 -9.91 1.49 10.12
N ASP A 49 -11.23 1.64 9.99
CA ASP A 49 -12.09 0.61 9.41
C ASP A 49 -11.82 0.45 7.91
N GLN A 50 -11.55 1.54 7.19
CA GLN A 50 -11.12 1.45 5.79
C GLN A 50 -9.77 0.73 5.66
N VAL A 51 -8.81 1.04 6.52
CA VAL A 51 -7.49 0.38 6.56
C VAL A 51 -7.63 -1.11 6.82
N VAL A 52 -8.41 -1.50 7.83
CA VAL A 52 -8.64 -2.90 8.19
C VAL A 52 -9.35 -3.65 7.07
N ARG A 53 -10.37 -3.04 6.41
CA ARG A 53 -11.04 -3.65 5.26
C ARG A 53 -10.10 -3.85 4.08
N ALA A 54 -9.23 -2.88 3.79
CA ALA A 54 -8.25 -2.98 2.72
C ALA A 54 -7.23 -4.11 2.98
N LEU A 55 -6.83 -4.30 4.25
CA LEU A 55 -5.92 -5.34 4.70
C LEU A 55 -6.55 -6.74 4.73
N LYS A 56 -7.83 -6.85 5.09
CA LYS A 56 -8.51 -8.15 5.33
C LYS A 56 -8.43 -9.11 4.13
N THR A 57 -8.32 -8.56 2.93
CA THR A 57 -8.22 -9.32 1.66
C THR A 57 -6.78 -9.41 1.14
N TRP A 58 -5.86 -8.56 1.63
CA TRP A 58 -4.48 -8.41 1.16
C TRP A 58 -3.55 -8.36 2.37
N MET A 59 -3.13 -9.54 2.82
CA MET A 59 -2.32 -9.65 4.03
C MET A 59 -0.90 -10.11 3.70
N ARG A 60 0.09 -9.24 3.98
CA ARG A 60 1.45 -9.59 4.45
C ARG A 60 2.34 -8.37 4.78
N LEU A 61 2.06 -7.18 4.24
CA LEU A 61 2.98 -6.05 4.44
C LEU A 61 2.26 -4.72 4.35
N LEU A 62 2.42 -3.90 5.39
CA LEU A 62 1.99 -2.50 5.45
C LEU A 62 3.22 -1.61 5.46
N ILE A 63 3.33 -0.67 4.51
CA ILE A 63 4.41 0.32 4.48
C ILE A 63 3.74 1.68 4.63
N PHE A 64 4.07 2.41 5.69
CA PHE A 64 3.44 3.70 6.04
C PHE A 64 4.51 4.73 6.37
N ARG A 65 4.77 5.70 5.47
CA ARG A 65 5.75 6.85 5.49
C ARG A 65 7.11 6.70 6.20
N SER A 66 7.20 6.03 7.35
CA SER A 66 8.41 5.74 8.14
C SER A 66 8.42 4.36 8.82
N PHE A 67 7.34 3.55 8.75
CA PHE A 67 7.24 2.24 9.39
C PHE A 67 6.85 1.15 8.38
N VAL A 68 7.57 0.04 8.43
CA VAL A 68 7.26 -1.20 7.71
C VAL A 68 6.77 -2.20 8.74
N LEU A 69 5.49 -2.55 8.69
CA LEU A 69 4.92 -3.59 9.55
C LEU A 69 4.86 -4.89 8.74
N ILE A 70 5.75 -5.83 9.09
CA ILE A 70 5.74 -7.20 8.55
C ILE A 70 5.05 -8.08 9.58
N GLU A 71 3.81 -8.47 9.29
CA GLU A 71 3.11 -9.49 10.07
C GLU A 71 3.45 -10.87 9.48
N SER A 72 3.93 -11.80 10.32
CA SER A 72 4.41 -13.14 9.90
C SER A 72 3.27 -14.12 9.62
#